data_AF-A0A528FK07-F1
#
_entry.id   AF-A0A528FK07-F1
#
_cell.length_a   1.000
_cell.length_b   1.000
_cell.length_c   1.000
_cell.angle_alpha   90.00
_cell.angle_beta   90.00
_cell.angle_gamma   90.00
#
_symmetry.space_group_name_H-M   'P 1'
#
loop_
_entity.id
_entity.type
_entity.pdbx_description
1 polymer ?
#
loop_
_entity_poly.entity_id
_entity_poly.type
_entity_poly.pdbx_seq_one_letter_code
_entity_poly.pdbx_strand_id
1 'polypeptide(L)'
;MLEWASSRNRPDVREANGLSSSAGASETNPAKKTGISLALGGGCARGWAHIGVLRALDEAGIEVSMIAGTSIGALVGGCYLAGKLDELEEFARSLTKRRIFGLLDLNLRGSGLFGGMKLDARLREHMAGIRFEDLPKPFVCVTSEIRTGHEIWLSGGSL
;
A
#
# COMPACT_ATOMS: atom_id res chain seq x y z
N MET A 1 -26.95 -15.83 -11.43
CA MET A 1 -26.82 -14.37 -11.47
C MET A 1 -25.38 -14.03 -11.12
N LEU A 2 -24.52 -13.87 -12.13
CA LEU A 2 -23.17 -13.25 -12.11
C LEU A 2 -22.64 -13.27 -13.56
N GLU A 3 -23.27 -12.47 -14.41
CA GLU A 3 -22.95 -12.25 -15.84
C GLU A 3 -21.92 -11.12 -15.98
N TRP A 4 -20.67 -11.35 -15.59
CA TRP A 4 -19.61 -10.34 -15.82
C TRP A 4 -18.38 -10.88 -16.56
N ALA A 5 -18.27 -12.20 -16.74
CA ALA A 5 -17.10 -12.84 -17.33
C ALA A 5 -17.15 -13.01 -18.88
N SER A 6 -18.18 -12.50 -19.57
CA SER A 6 -18.41 -12.81 -21.01
C SER A 6 -18.12 -11.67 -22.00
N SER A 7 -17.83 -10.43 -21.58
CA SER A 7 -17.68 -9.30 -22.52
C SER A 7 -16.23 -8.85 -22.74
N ARG A 8 -15.38 -9.73 -23.28
CA ARG A 8 -14.05 -9.33 -23.80
C ARG A 8 -13.81 -9.70 -25.27
N ASN A 9 -14.86 -9.95 -26.05
CA ASN A 9 -14.69 -10.15 -27.48
C ASN A 9 -15.81 -9.48 -28.27
N ARG A 10 -15.65 -8.20 -28.61
CA ARG A 10 -16.33 -7.58 -29.75
C ARG A 10 -15.28 -6.86 -30.60
N PRO A 11 -15.22 -7.15 -31.92
CA PRO A 11 -14.29 -6.50 -32.82
C PRO A 11 -14.70 -5.04 -33.08
N ASP A 12 -13.67 -4.28 -33.38
CA ASP A 12 -13.57 -2.86 -33.70
C ASP A 12 -14.61 -2.40 -34.76
N VAL A 13 -15.38 -1.36 -34.44
CA VAL A 13 -16.23 -0.67 -35.42
C VAL A 13 -15.44 0.51 -35.96
N ARG A 14 -14.75 0.28 -37.08
CA ARG A 14 -14.26 1.35 -37.96
C ARG A 14 -15.33 1.68 -39.00
N GLU A 15 -15.79 2.93 -39.01
CA GLU A 15 -15.66 3.89 -40.14
C GLU A 15 -16.62 5.07 -39.99
N ALA A 16 -16.07 6.30 -40.01
CA ALA A 16 -16.51 7.37 -40.91
C ALA A 16 -15.58 8.61 -40.79
N ASN A 17 -14.69 8.76 -41.77
CA ASN A 17 -14.13 9.98 -42.37
C ASN A 17 -13.43 11.06 -41.54
N GLY A 18 -12.14 11.22 -41.82
CA GLY A 18 -11.39 12.47 -41.70
C GLY A 18 -9.89 12.28 -41.98
N LEU A 19 -9.45 12.48 -43.23
CA LEU A 19 -8.04 12.51 -43.61
C LEU A 19 -7.37 13.79 -43.09
N SER A 20 -6.29 13.66 -42.32
CA SER A 20 -5.10 14.50 -42.43
C SER A 20 -3.88 13.77 -41.86
N SER A 21 -2.89 13.58 -42.71
CA SER A 21 -1.58 13.01 -42.39
C SER A 21 -0.64 14.07 -41.83
N SER A 22 0.04 13.81 -40.72
CA SER A 22 1.45 14.18 -40.55
C SER A 22 2.11 13.45 -39.38
N ALA A 23 3.17 12.71 -39.72
CA ALA A 23 4.41 12.54 -38.98
C ALA A 23 4.36 12.09 -37.50
N GLY A 24 4.73 10.83 -37.30
CA GLY A 24 5.86 10.48 -36.42
C GLY A 24 5.81 10.96 -34.98
N ALA A 25 5.10 10.23 -34.14
CA ALA A 25 5.59 9.91 -32.80
C ALA A 25 5.19 8.47 -32.51
N SER A 26 6.18 7.59 -32.51
CA SER A 26 6.03 6.30 -31.85
C SER A 26 5.78 6.60 -30.38
N GLU A 27 4.51 6.63 -29.96
CA GLU A 27 4.18 6.55 -28.55
C GLU A 27 4.79 5.24 -28.06
N THR A 28 5.95 5.34 -27.43
CA THR A 28 6.58 4.25 -26.70
C THR A 28 5.61 3.92 -25.57
N ASN A 29 4.67 3.02 -25.85
CA ASN A 29 3.85 2.39 -24.83
C ASN A 29 4.86 1.82 -23.82
N PRO A 30 4.99 2.38 -22.61
CA PRO A 30 6.03 1.95 -21.69
C PRO A 30 5.80 0.46 -21.46
N ALA A 31 6.75 -0.36 -21.92
CA ALA A 31 6.62 -1.80 -21.90
C ALA A 31 6.15 -2.23 -20.50
N LYS A 32 5.00 -2.92 -20.43
CA LYS A 32 4.43 -3.39 -19.16
C LYS A 32 5.56 -4.10 -18.41
N LYS A 33 6.03 -3.49 -17.31
CA LYS A 33 7.02 -4.13 -16.44
C LYS A 33 6.41 -5.43 -15.94
N THR A 34 6.92 -6.56 -16.43
CA THR A 34 6.56 -7.89 -15.97
C THR A 34 7.22 -8.10 -14.62
N GLY A 35 6.43 -8.27 -13.56
CA GLY A 35 6.97 -8.41 -12.21
C GLY A 35 5.90 -8.80 -11.18
N ILE A 36 6.35 -9.19 -9.99
CA ILE A 36 5.47 -9.65 -8.92
C ILE A 36 4.94 -8.41 -8.16
N SER A 37 3.63 -8.22 -8.14
CA SER A 37 2.99 -7.19 -7.32
C SER A 37 2.46 -7.81 -6.03
N LEU A 38 2.68 -7.15 -4.89
CA LEU A 38 2.30 -7.66 -3.59
C LEU A 38 1.11 -6.88 -3.01
N ALA A 39 0.06 -7.59 -2.62
CA ALA A 39 -1.10 -7.03 -1.94
C ALA A 39 -1.06 -7.37 -0.45
N LEU A 40 -1.00 -6.36 0.41
CA LEU A 40 -0.91 -6.48 1.87
C LEU A 40 -2.21 -6.04 2.53
N GLY A 41 -3.03 -7.00 2.96
CA GLY A 41 -4.32 -6.73 3.61
C GLY A 41 -4.20 -6.11 5.00
N GLY A 42 -5.32 -5.57 5.49
CA GLY A 42 -5.48 -5.18 6.90
C GLY A 42 -5.52 -6.40 7.85
N GLY A 43 -5.45 -6.17 9.16
CA GLY A 43 -5.51 -7.29 10.12
C GLY A 43 -5.11 -6.98 11.57
N CYS A 44 -5.10 -5.71 11.96
CA CYS A 44 -4.67 -5.25 13.29
C CYS A 44 -3.35 -5.92 13.71
N ALA A 45 -3.30 -6.54 14.90
CA ALA A 45 -2.10 -7.19 15.42
C ALA A 45 -1.58 -8.35 14.56
N ARG A 46 -2.43 -9.04 13.78
CA ARG A 46 -1.97 -10.11 12.89
C ARG A 46 -1.19 -9.58 11.68
N GLY A 47 -1.41 -8.31 11.32
CA GLY A 47 -0.72 -7.69 10.20
C GLY A 47 0.78 -7.49 10.39
N TRP A 48 1.30 -7.62 11.62
CA TRP A 48 2.75 -7.67 11.85
C TRP A 48 3.42 -8.85 11.13
N ALA A 49 2.67 -9.90 10.78
CA ALA A 49 3.17 -11.01 9.97
C ALA A 49 3.68 -10.55 8.59
N HIS A 50 3.19 -9.41 8.06
CA HIS A 50 3.67 -8.85 6.79
C HIS A 50 5.16 -8.50 6.83
N ILE A 51 5.71 -8.16 8.00
CA ILE A 51 7.16 -7.94 8.18
C ILE A 51 7.91 -9.22 7.84
N GLY A 52 7.50 -10.35 8.43
CA GLY A 52 8.10 -11.65 8.17
C GLY A 52 7.94 -12.11 6.71
N VAL A 53 6.78 -11.83 6.09
CA VAL A 53 6.56 -12.12 4.66
C VAL A 53 7.57 -11.36 3.78
N LEU A 54 7.75 -10.06 4.01
CA LEU A 54 8.69 -9.25 3.22
C LEU A 54 10.13 -9.71 3.40
N ARG A 55 10.56 -10.02 4.64
CA ARG A 55 11.88 -10.61 4.90
C ARG A 55 12.09 -11.92 4.16
N ALA A 56 11.10 -12.82 4.22
CA ALA A 56 11.19 -14.11 3.55
C ALA A 56 11.27 -13.96 2.01
N LEU A 57 10.59 -12.95 1.43
CA LEU A 57 10.71 -12.64 0.01
C LEU A 57 12.11 -12.13 -0.34
N ASP A 58 12.67 -11.21 0.46
CA ASP A 58 14.04 -10.71 0.28
C ASP A 58 15.08 -11.83 0.40
N GLU A 59 14.97 -12.68 1.42
CA GLU A 59 15.84 -13.84 1.65
C GLU A 59 15.78 -14.84 0.50
N ALA A 60 14.61 -15.01 -0.12
CA ALA A 60 14.42 -15.87 -1.29
C ALA A 60 14.85 -15.21 -2.61
N GLY A 61 15.27 -13.93 -2.60
CA GLY A 61 15.61 -13.18 -3.81
C GLY A 61 14.40 -12.88 -4.71
N ILE A 62 13.19 -12.87 -4.15
CA ILE A 62 11.95 -12.62 -4.90
C ILE A 62 11.69 -11.11 -4.93
N GLU A 63 11.97 -10.48 -6.07
CA GLU A 63 11.80 -9.05 -6.22
C GLU A 63 10.33 -8.64 -6.41
N VAL A 64 9.78 -7.93 -5.43
CA VAL A 64 8.47 -7.25 -5.55
C VAL A 64 8.62 -5.99 -6.39
N SER A 65 7.76 -5.80 -7.39
CA SER A 65 7.79 -4.66 -8.31
C SER A 65 6.84 -3.52 -7.92
N MET A 66 5.84 -3.78 -7.08
CA MET A 66 4.85 -2.82 -6.57
C MET A 66 4.23 -3.38 -5.29
N ILE A 67 3.83 -2.50 -4.37
CA ILE A 67 3.01 -2.87 -3.21
C ILE A 67 1.69 -2.08 -3.20
N ALA A 68 0.58 -2.77 -2.96
CA ALA A 68 -0.68 -2.17 -2.55
C ALA A 68 -1.02 -2.64 -1.13
N GLY A 69 -1.42 -1.74 -0.25
CA GLY A 69 -1.68 -2.09 1.15
C GLY A 69 -2.88 -1.37 1.76
N THR A 70 -3.48 -1.98 2.79
CA THR A 70 -4.58 -1.39 3.57
C THR A 70 -4.25 -1.43 5.05
N SER A 71 -4.49 -0.34 5.78
CA SER A 71 -4.25 -0.26 7.24
C SER A 71 -2.81 -0.69 7.60
N ILE A 72 -2.63 -1.67 8.47
CA ILE A 72 -1.33 -2.25 8.84
C ILE A 72 -0.53 -2.77 7.63
N GLY A 73 -1.19 -3.25 6.56
CA GLY A 73 -0.52 -3.64 5.34
C GLY A 73 0.06 -2.46 4.56
N ALA A 74 -0.64 -1.32 4.56
CA ALA A 74 -0.13 -0.07 4.00
C ALA A 74 1.06 0.45 4.82
N LEU A 75 0.95 0.40 6.16
CA LEU A 75 2.04 0.78 7.06
C LEU A 75 3.30 -0.04 6.79
N VAL A 76 3.20 -1.37 6.84
CA VAL A 76 4.35 -2.25 6.64
C VAL A 76 4.92 -2.13 5.23
N GLY A 77 4.06 -2.09 4.21
CA GLY A 77 4.47 -1.92 2.82
C GLY A 77 5.16 -0.58 2.55
N GLY A 78 4.62 0.52 3.08
CA GLY A 78 5.19 1.86 2.99
C GLY A 78 6.54 1.94 3.69
N CYS A 79 6.65 1.46 4.92
CA CYS A 79 7.93 1.41 5.64
C CYS A 79 8.96 0.56 4.90
N TYR A 80 8.58 -0.60 4.34
CA TYR A 80 9.49 -1.43 3.57
C TYR A 80 10.06 -0.71 2.35
N LEU A 81 9.20 -0.09 1.53
CA LEU A 81 9.66 0.65 0.36
C LEU A 81 10.48 1.90 0.74
N ALA A 82 10.21 2.50 1.91
CA ALA A 82 10.98 3.61 2.45
C ALA A 82 12.31 3.18 3.11
N GLY A 83 12.64 1.88 3.15
CA GLY A 83 13.84 1.37 3.83
C GLY A 83 13.78 1.47 5.36
N LYS A 84 12.57 1.42 5.93
CA LYS A 84 12.26 1.59 7.36
C LYS A 84 11.65 0.35 8.02
N LEU A 85 11.86 -0.83 7.43
CA LEU A 85 11.29 -2.08 7.94
C LEU A 85 11.90 -2.49 9.29
N ASP A 86 13.20 -2.22 9.50
CA ASP A 86 13.92 -2.54 10.73
C ASP A 86 13.38 -1.76 11.93
N GLU A 87 13.23 -0.43 11.80
CA GLU A 87 12.67 0.44 12.84
C GLU A 87 11.22 0.06 13.18
N LEU A 88 10.43 -0.30 12.16
CA LEU A 88 9.06 -0.77 12.35
C LEU A 88 9.02 -2.12 13.09
N GLU A 89 9.93 -3.04 12.75
CA GLU A 89 10.04 -4.34 13.40
C GLU A 89 10.44 -4.21 14.88
N GLU A 90 11.39 -3.32 15.20
CA GLU A 90 11.77 -3.02 16.57
C GLU A 90 10.56 -2.50 17.37
N PHE A 91 9.81 -1.55 16.80
CA PHE A 91 8.58 -1.06 17.42
C PHE A 91 7.59 -2.19 17.66
N ALA A 92 7.31 -3.01 16.65
CA ALA A 92 6.36 -4.12 16.74
C ALA A 92 6.74 -5.12 17.83
N ARG A 93 8.03 -5.48 17.94
CA ARG A 93 8.56 -6.38 18.99
C ARG A 93 8.51 -5.76 20.38
N SER A 94 8.56 -4.43 20.48
CA SER A 94 8.44 -3.71 21.76
C SER A 94 7.02 -3.69 22.34
N LEU A 95 6.00 -4.05 21.54
CA LEU A 95 4.59 -4.10 21.94
C LEU A 95 4.31 -5.35 22.81
N THR A 96 4.71 -5.31 24.07
CA THR A 96 4.43 -6.39 25.03
C THR A 96 2.96 -6.41 25.47
N LYS A 97 2.41 -7.59 25.84
CA LYS A 97 1.07 -7.70 26.44
C LYS A 97 0.86 -6.73 27.60
N ARG A 98 1.89 -6.46 28.42
CA ARG A 98 1.86 -5.52 29.54
C ARG A 98 1.78 -4.05 29.08
N ARG A 99 2.46 -3.68 27.98
CA ARG A 99 2.33 -2.36 27.32
C ARG A 99 1.01 -2.20 26.57
N ILE A 100 0.49 -3.29 25.99
CA ILE A 100 -0.83 -3.34 25.34
C ILE A 100 -1.93 -3.30 26.42
N PHE A 101 -1.76 -3.95 27.58
CA PHE A 101 -2.69 -3.87 28.72
C PHE A 101 -2.72 -2.45 29.30
N GLY A 102 -1.55 -1.81 29.50
CA GLY A 102 -1.51 -0.39 29.86
C GLY A 102 -2.11 0.55 28.79
N LEU A 103 -2.29 0.08 27.55
CA LEU A 103 -3.00 0.76 26.46
C LEU A 103 -4.52 0.53 26.53
N LEU A 104 -4.94 -0.66 26.94
CA LEU A 104 -6.34 -1.13 27.00
C LEU A 104 -7.05 -0.70 28.28
N ASP A 105 -6.37 -0.72 29.43
CA ASP A 105 -6.99 -0.58 30.76
C ASP A 105 -7.32 0.86 31.14
N LEU A 106 -6.84 1.87 30.41
CA LEU A 106 -6.98 3.25 30.85
C LEU A 106 -8.19 4.02 30.34
N ASN A 107 -9.02 3.53 29.41
CA ASN A 107 -10.30 4.18 29.09
C ASN A 107 -11.20 3.35 28.14
N LEU A 108 -12.30 2.82 28.67
CA LEU A 108 -13.51 2.38 27.94
C LEU A 108 -14.25 3.54 27.21
N ARG A 109 -13.57 4.66 26.95
CA ARG A 109 -14.04 5.83 26.20
C ARG A 109 -13.12 6.26 25.04
N GLY A 110 -12.00 5.57 24.77
CA GLY A 110 -11.09 5.98 23.66
C GLY A 110 -9.78 5.18 23.45
N SER A 111 -9.63 3.96 23.99
CA SER A 111 -8.34 3.25 24.08
C SER A 111 -7.67 2.86 22.75
N GLY A 112 -8.42 2.77 21.64
CA GLY A 112 -7.84 2.45 20.33
C GLY A 112 -6.89 3.53 19.79
N LEU A 113 -7.05 4.78 20.22
CA LEU A 113 -6.31 5.92 19.69
C LEU A 113 -4.92 6.10 20.34
N PHE A 114 -4.75 5.69 21.60
CA PHE A 114 -3.50 5.89 22.35
C PHE A 114 -2.31 5.09 21.80
N GLY A 115 -2.56 3.86 21.34
CA GLY A 115 -1.57 3.08 20.59
C GLY A 115 -1.22 3.70 19.25
N GLY A 116 -2.25 4.21 18.57
CA GLY A 116 -2.11 4.95 17.32
C GLY A 116 -1.24 6.19 17.48
N MET A 117 -1.40 6.97 18.55
CA MET A 117 -0.60 8.18 18.80
C MET A 117 0.90 7.89 19.03
N LYS A 118 1.24 6.80 19.71
CA LYS A 118 2.65 6.40 19.89
C LYS A 118 3.28 5.88 18.59
N LEU A 119 2.51 5.11 17.82
CA LEU A 119 2.93 4.67 16.50
C LEU A 119 3.12 5.88 15.56
N ASP A 120 2.14 6.79 15.52
CA ASP A 120 2.19 8.02 14.72
C ASP A 120 3.43 8.86 15.07
N ALA A 121 3.74 9.05 16.36
CA ALA A 121 4.95 9.77 16.78
C ALA A 121 6.24 9.11 16.25
N ARG A 122 6.32 7.77 16.29
CA ARG A 122 7.48 7.02 15.75
C ARG A 122 7.55 7.08 14.23
N LEU A 123 6.42 7.01 13.54
CA LEU A 123 6.38 7.16 12.09
C LEU A 123 6.81 8.57 11.69
N ARG A 124 6.37 9.61 12.40
CA ARG A 124 6.85 10.97 12.16
C ARG A 124 8.35 11.11 12.38
N GLU A 125 8.92 10.45 13.38
CA GLU A 125 10.36 10.50 13.66
C GLU A 125 11.20 9.96 12.48
N HIS A 126 10.74 8.87 11.84
CA HIS A 126 11.53 8.16 10.82
C HIS A 126 11.06 8.37 9.38
N MET A 127 9.83 8.83 9.17
CA MET A 127 9.19 8.95 7.85
C MET A 127 8.80 10.39 7.48
N ALA A 128 8.96 11.37 8.39
CA ALA A 128 8.64 12.75 8.06
C ALA A 128 9.47 13.25 6.87
N GLY A 129 8.78 13.80 5.88
CA GLY A 129 9.38 14.35 4.67
C GLY A 129 9.52 13.33 3.53
N ILE A 130 9.30 12.04 3.77
CA ILE A 130 9.25 11.03 2.69
C ILE A 130 7.91 11.15 1.99
N ARG A 131 7.95 11.18 0.66
CA ARG A 131 6.76 11.22 -0.19
C ARG A 131 6.60 9.90 -0.93
N PHE A 132 5.39 9.63 -1.40
CA PHE A 132 5.12 8.49 -2.27
C PHE A 132 6.02 8.50 -3.52
N GLU A 133 6.34 9.68 -4.02
CA GLU A 133 7.17 9.86 -5.23
C GLU A 133 8.65 9.55 -5.00
N ASP A 134 9.11 9.57 -3.75
CA ASP A 134 10.49 9.26 -3.37
C ASP A 134 10.73 7.75 -3.24
N LEU A 135 9.66 6.94 -3.26
CA LEU A 135 9.77 5.50 -3.11
C LEU A 135 10.40 4.86 -4.34
N PRO A 136 11.27 3.83 -4.16
CA PRO A 136 11.96 3.17 -5.28
C PRO A 136 11.01 2.38 -6.18
N LYS A 137 9.80 2.05 -5.69
CA LYS A 137 8.80 1.23 -6.38
C LYS A 137 7.41 1.81 -6.15
N PRO A 138 6.48 1.64 -7.10
CA PRO A 138 5.11 2.10 -6.93
C PRO A 138 4.45 1.55 -5.66
N PHE A 139 3.78 2.43 -4.93
CA PHE A 139 3.05 2.12 -3.72
C PHE A 139 1.63 2.69 -3.80
N VAL A 140 0.64 1.91 -3.36
CA VAL A 140 -0.75 2.36 -3.20
C VAL A 140 -1.22 2.06 -1.78
N CYS A 141 -1.62 3.10 -1.06
CA CYS A 141 -2.32 2.98 0.21
C CYS A 141 -3.82 3.07 -0.03
N VAL A 142 -4.52 1.98 0.25
CA VAL A 142 -5.97 1.89 0.11
C VAL A 142 -6.62 2.25 1.44
N THR A 143 -7.55 3.20 1.39
CA THR A 143 -8.35 3.65 2.53
C THR A 143 -9.82 3.82 2.11
N SER A 144 -10.68 4.18 3.05
CA SER A 144 -12.10 4.45 2.79
C SER A 144 -12.48 5.84 3.26
N GLU A 145 -13.22 6.56 2.44
CA GLU A 145 -13.83 7.81 2.86
C GLU A 145 -14.94 7.52 3.89
N ILE A 146 -14.84 8.10 5.08
CA ILE A 146 -15.74 7.77 6.20
C ILE A 146 -17.22 8.11 5.95
N ARG A 147 -17.50 9.10 5.07
CA ARG A 147 -18.87 9.57 4.82
C ARG A 147 -19.62 8.69 3.83
N THR A 148 -18.96 8.29 2.75
CA THR A 148 -19.57 7.53 1.66
C THR A 148 -19.24 6.04 1.71
N GLY A 149 -18.18 5.66 2.41
CA GLY A 149 -17.61 4.30 2.37
C GLY A 149 -16.88 4.00 1.06
N HIS A 150 -16.73 4.98 0.16
CA HIS A 150 -16.00 4.78 -1.08
C HIS A 150 -14.52 4.51 -0.81
N GLU A 151 -13.97 3.59 -1.59
CA GLU A 151 -12.56 3.28 -1.57
C GLU A 151 -11.76 4.43 -2.19
N ILE A 152 -10.68 4.84 -1.52
CA ILE A 152 -9.76 5.89 -1.95
C ILE A 152 -8.37 5.25 -2.07
N TRP A 153 -7.72 5.45 -3.21
CA TRP A 153 -6.38 4.95 -3.49
C TRP A 153 -5.40 6.12 -3.45
N LEU A 154 -4.58 6.15 -2.41
CA LEU A 154 -3.54 7.15 -2.23
C LEU A 154 -2.25 6.63 -2.87
N SER A 155 -1.74 7.35 -3.87
CA SER A 155 -0.49 7.03 -4.57
C SER A 155 0.42 8.26 -4.74
N GLY A 156 0.18 9.31 -3.96
CA GLY A 156 0.90 10.59 -4.04
C GLY A 156 0.79 11.40 -2.75
N GLY A 157 1.73 12.30 -2.52
CA GLY A 157 1.77 13.16 -1.32
C GLY A 157 2.73 12.69 -0.24
N SER A 158 2.52 13.14 1.01
CA SER A 158 3.26 12.62 2.17
C SER A 158 2.93 11.15 2.34
N LEU A 159 3.95 10.32 2.47
CA LEU A 159 3.80 8.96 2.96
C LEU A 159 3.35 8.98 4.43
#